data_AF-A0A315V603-F1
#
_entry.id   AF-A0A315V603-F1
#
_cell.length_a   1.000
_cell.length_b   1.000
_cell.length_c   1.000
_cell.angle_alpha   90.00
_cell.angle_beta   90.00
_cell.angle_gamma   90.00
#
_symmetry.space_group_name_H-M   'P 1'
#
loop_
_entity.id
_entity.type
_entity.pdbx_description
1 polymer ?
#
loop_
_entity_poly.entity_id
_entity_poly.type
_entity_poly.pdbx_seq_one_letter_code
_entity_poly.pdbx_strand_id
1 'polypeptide(L)'
;FVYLACAFRYGSDDLDVIGLSFRRDIWLKKVQVYPAADGNPTKTPMQESLLKKVGEQGCPFSFQMPTNLPCSVSLHPGPNDNGKACGVDFEVKAYIANEASNPDEVIDKKDTCRLMIRKIQFAPTNKAGPKVEVSKQFMMSDKPIHMEASLEKEIYYHGDPITVNVKINNETSKTIKKIKVSVDQLANVVLYSSDTYTKDVCSDEFAENIAANSTFEKSYQVTPLLSNNKEKRGFAIDGKLKDEDTNLASTTLSQGEKEMQGIIIHYKVKVTVTASGGGLLGGLTGSDVVVELPLTLMSPKPA
;
A
#
# COMPACT_ATOMS: atom_id res chain seq x y z
N PHE A 1 -2.17 -3.95 33.32
CA PHE A 1 -2.93 -3.44 32.16
C PHE A 1 -2.39 -4.01 30.87
N VAL A 2 -3.23 -4.09 29.84
CA VAL A 2 -2.81 -4.40 28.47
C VAL A 2 -3.43 -3.36 27.55
N TYR A 3 -2.67 -2.85 26.58
CA TYR A 3 -3.23 -2.08 25.48
C TYR A 3 -2.87 -2.66 24.13
N LEU A 4 -3.72 -2.37 23.15
CA LEU A 4 -3.42 -2.49 21.74
C LEU A 4 -3.40 -1.08 21.14
N ALA A 5 -2.31 -0.75 20.45
CA ALA A 5 -2.11 0.53 19.79
C ALA A 5 -1.88 0.31 18.29
N CYS A 6 -2.49 1.15 17.47
CA CYS A 6 -2.14 1.38 16.07
C CYS A 6 -1.41 2.71 16.01
N ALA A 7 -0.12 2.69 15.70
CA ALA A 7 0.71 3.89 15.71
C ALA A 7 1.30 4.14 14.32
N PHE A 8 1.36 5.42 13.94
CA PHE A 8 2.22 5.87 12.88
C PHE A 8 3.57 6.25 13.48
N ARG A 9 4.65 5.76 12.88
CA ARG A 9 6.01 6.01 13.31
C ARG A 9 6.84 6.58 12.17
N TYR A 10 7.75 7.46 12.53
CA TYR A 10 8.78 7.98 11.65
C TYR A 10 10.07 8.16 12.44
N GLY A 11 11.17 7.64 11.92
CA GLY A 11 12.48 7.73 12.56
C GLY A 11 12.89 6.44 13.25
N SER A 12 13.98 6.50 14.02
CA SER A 12 14.50 5.35 14.76
C SER A 12 13.66 5.06 16.00
N ASP A 13 13.48 3.77 16.30
CA ASP A 13 12.96 3.31 17.60
C ASP A 13 14.02 3.51 18.72
N ASP A 14 15.30 3.67 18.38
CA ASP A 14 16.35 4.01 19.34
C ASP A 14 16.28 5.50 19.70
N LEU A 15 15.76 5.76 20.91
CA LEU A 15 15.71 7.08 21.56
C LEU A 15 17.10 7.73 21.76
N ASP A 16 18.18 6.95 21.63
CA ASP A 16 19.56 7.40 21.85
C ASP A 16 20.22 8.00 20.59
N VAL A 17 19.55 7.96 19.43
CA VAL A 17 20.05 8.59 18.21
C VAL A 17 19.44 9.99 18.08
N ILE A 18 20.29 11.02 18.05
CA ILE A 18 19.90 12.41 17.79
C ILE A 18 19.23 12.49 16.42
N GLY A 19 17.90 12.42 16.40
CA GLY A 19 17.06 12.42 15.20
C GLY A 19 15.60 12.68 15.56
N LEU A 20 14.81 13.11 14.57
CA LEU A 20 13.38 13.34 14.72
C LEU A 20 12.64 11.99 14.78
N SER A 21 12.56 11.37 15.96
CA SER A 21 11.65 10.27 16.22
C SER A 21 10.25 10.83 16.45
N PHE A 22 9.30 10.43 15.63
CA PHE A 22 7.90 10.82 15.74
C PHE A 22 7.04 9.57 15.86
N ARG A 23 6.19 9.54 16.88
CA ARG A 23 5.17 8.53 17.07
C ARG A 23 3.83 9.23 17.31
N ARG A 24 2.81 8.82 16.56
CA ARG A 24 1.43 9.23 16.79
C ARG A 24 0.55 8.00 16.87
N ASP A 25 -0.13 7.83 17.98
CA ASP A 25 -1.14 6.79 18.12
C ASP A 25 -2.38 7.20 17.33
N ILE A 26 -2.67 6.48 16.24
CA ILE A 26 -3.89 6.63 15.43
C ILE A 26 -5.09 6.10 16.22
N TRP A 27 -4.86 5.01 16.94
CA TRP A 27 -5.87 4.38 17.77
C TRP A 27 -5.22 3.63 18.92
N LEU A 28 -5.83 3.70 20.10
CA LEU A 28 -5.37 2.99 21.28
C LEU A 28 -6.57 2.48 22.09
N LYS A 29 -6.52 1.22 22.50
CA LYS A 29 -7.48 0.63 23.43
C LYS A 29 -6.73 -0.01 24.59
N LYS A 30 -7.00 0.48 25.80
CA LYS A 30 -6.46 -0.04 27.07
C LYS A 30 -7.53 -0.87 27.78
N VAL A 31 -7.12 -1.97 28.40
CA VAL A 31 -7.95 -2.85 29.23
C VAL A 31 -7.21 -3.14 30.54
N GLN A 32 -7.96 -3.10 31.64
CA GLN A 32 -7.49 -3.59 32.94
C GLN A 32 -7.69 -5.09 33.00
N VAL A 33 -6.59 -5.83 33.02
CA VAL A 33 -6.60 -7.31 33.04
C VAL A 33 -6.56 -7.84 34.48
N TYR A 34 -5.85 -7.14 35.35
CA TYR A 34 -5.78 -7.44 36.78
C TYR A 34 -5.69 -6.14 37.60
N PRO A 35 -6.41 -6.02 38.74
CA PRO A 35 -7.53 -6.89 39.13
C PRO A 35 -8.64 -6.84 38.08
N ALA A 36 -9.30 -7.97 37.84
CA ALA A 36 -10.31 -8.09 36.77
C ALA A 36 -11.45 -7.10 37.04
N ALA A 37 -11.76 -6.26 36.05
CA ALA A 37 -12.94 -5.40 36.11
C ALA A 37 -14.22 -6.26 36.08
N ASP A 38 -15.29 -5.77 36.71
CA ASP A 38 -16.56 -6.49 36.79
C ASP A 38 -17.08 -6.89 35.41
N GLY A 39 -17.28 -8.19 35.21
CA GLY A 39 -17.76 -8.78 33.96
C GLY A 39 -17.06 -10.10 33.64
N ASN A 40 -17.84 -11.10 33.22
CA ASN A 40 -17.30 -12.34 32.66
C ASN A 40 -17.34 -12.23 31.13
N PRO A 41 -16.30 -11.72 30.46
CA PRO A 41 -16.28 -11.69 29.00
C PRO A 41 -16.30 -13.12 28.46
N THR A 42 -17.03 -13.31 27.35
CA THR A 42 -17.08 -14.58 26.64
C THR A 42 -15.67 -14.99 26.22
N LYS A 43 -15.24 -16.18 26.63
CA LYS A 43 -13.91 -16.72 26.35
C LYS A 43 -13.91 -17.45 25.01
N THR A 44 -12.81 -17.35 24.27
CA THR A 44 -12.61 -18.17 23.07
C THR A 44 -12.13 -19.58 23.45
N PRO A 45 -12.33 -20.60 22.58
CA PRO A 45 -11.81 -21.96 22.84
C PRO A 45 -10.29 -22.00 23.12
N MET A 46 -9.54 -21.12 22.46
CA MET A 46 -8.10 -20.94 22.70
C MET A 46 -7.83 -20.41 24.11
N GLN A 47 -8.56 -19.37 24.55
CA GLN A 47 -8.41 -18.81 25.89
C GLN A 47 -8.75 -19.86 26.96
N GLU A 48 -9.81 -20.64 26.78
CA GLU A 48 -10.16 -21.72 27.70
C GLU A 48 -9.04 -22.76 27.82
N SER A 49 -8.45 -23.15 26.70
CA SER A 49 -7.34 -24.10 26.65
C SER A 49 -6.07 -23.54 27.32
N LEU A 50 -5.75 -22.26 27.08
CA LEU A 50 -4.61 -21.59 27.71
C LEU A 50 -4.81 -21.41 29.21
N LEU A 51 -6.01 -21.06 29.66
CA LEU A 51 -6.33 -20.90 31.08
C LEU A 51 -6.20 -22.25 31.83
N LYS A 52 -6.62 -23.36 31.22
CA LYS A 52 -6.39 -24.71 31.77
C LYS A 52 -4.90 -25.03 31.94
N LYS A 53 -4.04 -24.51 31.04
CA LYS A 53 -2.58 -24.76 31.07
C LYS A 53 -1.84 -23.83 32.03
N VAL A 54 -2.24 -22.56 32.11
CA VAL A 54 -1.56 -21.53 32.92
C VAL A 54 -2.00 -21.57 34.39
N GLY A 55 -3.21 -22.04 34.67
CA GLY A 55 -3.74 -22.13 36.03
C GLY A 55 -4.35 -20.81 36.52
N GLU A 56 -4.43 -20.65 37.83
CA GLU A 56 -5.19 -19.59 38.50
C GLU A 56 -4.68 -18.16 38.25
N GLN A 57 -3.41 -18.01 37.88
CA GLN A 57 -2.78 -16.71 37.56
C GLN A 57 -3.05 -16.27 36.10
N GLY A 58 -3.75 -17.09 35.32
CA GLY A 58 -4.08 -16.76 33.94
C GLY A 58 -5.18 -15.69 33.85
N CYS A 59 -4.86 -14.53 33.30
CA CYS A 59 -5.84 -13.48 33.06
C CYS A 59 -6.09 -13.30 31.55
N PRO A 60 -7.29 -13.59 31.03
CA PRO A 60 -7.59 -13.47 29.61
C PRO A 60 -7.84 -12.01 29.21
N PHE A 61 -7.54 -11.67 27.96
CA PHE A 61 -7.90 -10.39 27.36
C PHE A 61 -8.23 -10.58 25.87
N SER A 62 -9.00 -9.64 25.31
CA SER A 62 -9.35 -9.60 23.89
C SER A 62 -9.50 -8.15 23.43
N PHE A 63 -9.24 -7.89 22.16
CA PHE A 63 -9.43 -6.59 21.53
C PHE A 63 -10.25 -6.74 20.26
N GLN A 64 -11.22 -5.85 20.08
CA GLN A 64 -11.95 -5.71 18.81
C GLN A 64 -11.45 -4.42 18.13
N MET A 65 -10.74 -4.59 17.02
CA MET A 65 -10.24 -3.47 16.24
C MET A 65 -11.36 -2.86 15.38
N PRO A 66 -11.45 -1.52 15.28
CA PRO A 66 -12.28 -0.87 14.27
C PRO A 66 -11.87 -1.28 12.85
N THR A 67 -12.84 -1.38 11.94
CA THR A 67 -12.60 -1.75 10.54
C THR A 67 -11.87 -0.65 9.76
N ASN A 68 -12.02 0.61 10.16
CA ASN A 68 -11.42 1.77 9.48
C ASN A 68 -9.95 2.03 9.88
N LEU A 69 -9.29 1.12 10.60
CA LEU A 69 -7.85 1.25 10.85
C LEU A 69 -7.04 0.88 9.61
N PRO A 70 -5.89 1.53 9.37
CA PRO A 70 -4.98 1.18 8.28
C PRO A 70 -4.41 -0.25 8.41
N CYS A 71 -3.81 -0.74 7.33
CA CYS A 71 -3.02 -1.96 7.37
C CYS A 71 -1.60 -1.67 7.88
N SER A 72 -0.88 -2.71 8.29
CA SER A 72 0.53 -2.61 8.63
C SER A 72 1.35 -2.41 7.36
N VAL A 73 1.84 -1.19 7.17
CA VAL A 73 2.61 -0.77 5.98
C VAL A 73 3.84 -0.02 6.46
N SER A 74 4.96 -0.22 5.77
CA SER A 74 6.19 0.54 6.02
C SER A 74 6.71 1.12 4.71
N LEU A 75 7.41 2.24 4.77
CA LEU A 75 8.15 2.80 3.65
C LEU A 75 9.56 2.22 3.67
N HIS A 76 9.96 1.64 2.55
CA HIS A 76 11.26 1.01 2.37
C HIS A 76 12.37 2.05 2.56
N PRO A 77 13.29 1.87 3.53
CA PRO A 77 14.38 2.80 3.76
C PRO A 77 15.34 2.82 2.58
N GLY A 78 16.02 3.95 2.36
CA GLY A 78 17.13 3.98 1.41
C GLY A 78 18.36 3.23 1.95
N PRO A 79 19.33 2.86 1.11
CA PRO A 79 20.57 2.19 1.56
C PRO A 79 21.37 2.95 2.63
N ASN A 80 21.19 4.27 2.71
CA ASN A 80 21.85 5.15 3.69
C ASN A 80 20.95 5.52 4.89
N ASP A 81 19.71 5.04 4.93
CA ASP A 81 18.76 5.30 6.02
C ASP A 81 18.89 4.20 7.09
N ASN A 82 19.98 4.23 7.87
CA ASN A 82 20.15 3.32 9.00
C ASN A 82 19.11 3.64 10.09
N GLY A 83 18.11 2.78 10.24
CA GLY A 83 17.16 2.79 11.36
C GLY A 83 15.96 3.74 11.23
N LYS A 84 15.84 4.56 10.18
CA LYS A 84 14.67 5.45 9.99
C LYS A 84 13.51 4.72 9.32
N ALA A 85 12.75 3.95 10.10
CA ALA A 85 11.52 3.35 9.62
C ALA A 85 10.39 4.39 9.61
N CYS A 86 9.64 4.47 8.52
CA CYS A 86 8.39 5.22 8.45
C CYS A 86 7.27 4.23 8.17
N GLY A 87 6.22 4.18 8.99
CA GLY A 87 5.20 3.16 8.81
C GLY A 87 4.09 3.20 9.83
N VAL A 88 3.10 2.35 9.59
CA VAL A 88 2.02 2.04 10.52
C VAL A 88 2.28 0.66 11.12
N ASP A 89 2.37 0.61 12.45
CA ASP A 89 2.57 -0.62 13.19
C ASP A 89 1.48 -0.84 14.26
N PHE A 90 1.29 -2.11 14.61
CA PHE A 90 0.36 -2.51 15.66
C PHE A 90 1.14 -3.14 16.81
N GLU A 91 0.95 -2.59 18.00
CA GLU A 91 1.67 -2.95 19.21
C GLU A 91 0.69 -3.41 20.29
N VAL A 92 0.88 -4.62 20.78
CA VAL A 92 0.27 -5.09 22.03
C VAL A 92 1.29 -4.90 23.14
N LYS A 93 0.97 -4.07 24.14
CA LYS A 93 1.84 -3.83 25.29
C LYS A 93 1.12 -4.18 26.58
N ALA A 94 1.73 -5.03 27.39
CA ALA A 94 1.31 -5.33 28.74
C ALA A 94 2.25 -4.63 29.73
N TYR A 95 1.69 -4.08 30.81
CA TYR A 95 2.47 -3.45 31.87
C TYR A 95 1.77 -3.51 33.22
N ILE A 96 2.55 -3.44 34.29
CA ILE A 96 2.05 -3.25 35.66
C ILE A 96 2.06 -1.75 35.97
N ALA A 97 0.98 -1.28 36.60
CA ALA A 97 0.82 0.09 37.06
C ALA A 97 0.19 0.05 38.45
N ASN A 98 0.57 0.99 39.30
CA ASN A 98 0.07 1.13 40.66
C ASN A 98 -1.36 1.68 40.67
N GLU A 99 -1.68 2.58 39.74
CA GLU A 99 -3.00 3.20 39.64
C GLU A 99 -3.61 3.06 38.23
N ALA A 100 -4.95 3.03 38.15
CA ALA A 100 -5.63 2.80 36.88
C ALA A 100 -5.48 3.97 35.89
N SER A 101 -5.45 5.19 36.42
CA SER A 101 -5.44 6.44 35.66
C SER A 101 -4.52 7.48 36.31
N ASN A 102 -3.24 7.15 36.46
CA ASN A 102 -2.22 8.12 36.84
C ASN A 102 -1.39 8.51 35.60
N PRO A 103 -1.54 9.74 35.07
CA PRO A 103 -0.79 10.19 33.90
C PRO A 103 0.70 10.45 34.20
N ASP A 104 1.06 10.65 35.48
CA ASP A 104 2.42 10.96 35.93
C ASP A 104 3.20 9.69 36.31
N GLU A 105 2.55 8.53 36.34
CA GLU A 105 3.19 7.26 36.67
C GLU A 105 4.12 6.81 35.53
N VAL A 106 5.41 6.75 35.84
CA VAL A 106 6.43 6.21 34.93
C VAL A 106 6.45 4.68 35.07
N ILE A 107 5.97 4.01 34.03
CA ILE A 107 5.97 2.54 33.95
C ILE A 107 7.40 2.02 33.77
N ASP A 108 7.82 1.11 34.66
CA ASP A 108 9.14 0.48 34.58
C ASP A 108 9.24 -0.45 33.34
N LYS A 109 10.40 -0.41 32.67
CA LYS A 109 10.71 -1.30 31.54
C LYS A 109 10.72 -2.76 31.95
N LYS A 110 11.12 -3.09 33.18
CA LYS A 110 11.17 -4.48 33.68
C LYS A 110 9.76 -5.08 33.85
N ASP A 111 8.78 -4.22 34.13
CA ASP A 111 7.39 -4.59 34.36
C ASP A 111 6.54 -4.45 33.08
N THR A 112 7.22 -4.38 31.93
CA THR A 112 6.62 -4.17 30.62
C THR A 112 6.96 -5.34 29.69
N CYS A 113 5.95 -5.83 28.96
CA CYS A 113 6.13 -6.75 27.85
C CYS A 113 5.49 -6.18 26.58
N ARG A 114 6.14 -6.37 25.43
CA ARG A 114 5.74 -5.81 24.14
C ARG A 114 5.73 -6.89 23.06
N LEU A 115 4.66 -6.90 22.27
CA LEU A 115 4.51 -7.76 21.10
C LEU A 115 4.04 -6.95 19.90
N MET A 116 4.77 -7.04 18.79
CA MET A 116 4.36 -6.46 17.52
C MET A 116 3.47 -7.43 16.75
N ILE A 117 2.36 -6.92 16.22
CA ILE A 117 1.42 -7.70 15.39
C ILE A 117 1.21 -6.98 14.05
N ARG A 118 0.62 -7.70 13.08
CA ARG A 118 0.27 -7.14 11.77
C ARG A 118 -1.22 -7.19 11.52
N LYS A 119 -1.75 -6.11 10.95
CA LYS A 119 -3.08 -6.09 10.32
C LYS A 119 -2.89 -6.15 8.80
N ILE A 120 -3.34 -7.25 8.20
CA ILE A 120 -3.22 -7.53 6.76
C ILE A 120 -4.63 -7.65 6.18
N GLN A 121 -4.82 -7.13 4.97
CA GLN A 121 -6.02 -7.37 4.18
C GLN A 121 -5.71 -8.39 3.09
N PHE A 122 -6.52 -9.42 3.00
CA PHE A 122 -6.45 -10.38 1.91
C PHE A 122 -7.40 -9.98 0.79
N ALA A 123 -7.04 -10.40 -0.42
CA ALA A 123 -7.86 -10.17 -1.60
C ALA A 123 -9.30 -10.69 -1.42
N PRO A 124 -10.32 -9.89 -1.78
CA PRO A 124 -11.69 -10.35 -1.91
C PRO A 124 -11.87 -11.18 -3.19
N THR A 125 -13.10 -11.59 -3.49
CA THR A 125 -13.42 -12.32 -4.73
C THR A 125 -13.12 -11.46 -5.96
N ASN A 126 -12.43 -12.05 -6.93
CA ASN A 126 -12.01 -11.36 -8.15
C ASN A 126 -13.20 -11.05 -9.08
N LYS A 127 -13.10 -9.95 -9.81
CA LYS A 127 -14.08 -9.49 -10.82
C LYS A 127 -13.34 -9.18 -12.13
N ALA A 128 -14.12 -8.86 -13.17
CA ALA A 128 -13.58 -8.39 -14.44
C ALA A 128 -12.77 -7.10 -14.23
N GLY A 129 -11.64 -6.98 -14.92
CA GLY A 129 -10.76 -5.83 -14.79
C GLY A 129 -11.32 -4.53 -15.39
N PRO A 130 -10.75 -3.38 -15.01
CA PRO A 130 -11.16 -2.08 -15.54
C PRO A 130 -10.83 -1.93 -17.03
N LYS A 131 -11.63 -1.09 -17.68
CA LYS A 131 -11.44 -0.63 -19.06
C LYS A 131 -11.64 0.88 -19.10
N VAL A 132 -10.69 1.60 -19.71
CA VAL A 132 -10.72 3.06 -19.83
C VAL A 132 -10.40 3.43 -21.28
N GLU A 133 -11.17 4.37 -21.82
CA GLU A 133 -11.00 4.91 -23.16
C GLU A 133 -10.74 6.42 -23.08
N VAL A 134 -9.77 6.91 -23.85
CA VAL A 134 -9.41 8.31 -23.97
C VAL A 134 -9.28 8.67 -25.45
N SER A 135 -9.83 9.82 -25.81
CA SER A 135 -9.60 10.44 -27.12
C SER A 135 -8.82 11.74 -26.94
N LYS A 136 -7.70 11.89 -27.64
CA LYS A 136 -6.86 13.09 -27.58
C LYS A 136 -6.65 13.68 -28.97
N GLN A 137 -7.05 14.93 -29.13
CA GLN A 137 -6.71 15.75 -30.28
C GLN A 137 -5.53 16.67 -29.96
N PHE A 138 -4.61 16.85 -30.91
CA PHE A 138 -3.44 17.73 -30.78
C PHE A 138 -3.69 19.04 -31.53
N MET A 139 -3.13 20.15 -31.04
CA MET A 139 -3.34 21.49 -31.65
C MET A 139 -2.94 21.58 -33.14
N MET A 140 -2.02 20.73 -33.60
CA MET A 140 -1.54 20.70 -35.00
C MET A 140 -2.07 19.47 -35.78
N SER A 141 -3.12 18.82 -35.28
CA SER A 141 -3.77 17.66 -35.91
C SER A 141 -5.28 17.86 -35.97
N ASP A 142 -5.85 17.75 -37.16
CA ASP A 142 -7.29 17.94 -37.36
C ASP A 142 -8.12 16.77 -36.81
N LYS A 143 -7.48 15.63 -36.55
CA LYS A 143 -8.12 14.40 -36.07
C LYS A 143 -7.50 13.89 -34.76
N PRO A 144 -8.24 13.09 -33.97
CA PRO A 144 -7.78 12.57 -32.67
C PRO A 144 -7.05 11.22 -32.77
N ILE A 145 -6.38 10.84 -31.68
CA ILE A 145 -6.02 9.45 -31.36
C ILE A 145 -7.00 8.94 -30.31
N HIS A 146 -7.69 7.84 -30.61
CA HIS A 146 -8.49 7.10 -29.64
C HIS A 146 -7.65 5.96 -29.09
N MET A 147 -7.54 5.88 -27.78
CA MET A 147 -6.83 4.81 -27.08
C MET A 147 -7.74 4.22 -26.01
N GLU A 148 -7.90 2.91 -26.05
CA GLU A 148 -8.54 2.11 -25.03
C GLU A 148 -7.48 1.20 -24.40
N ALA A 149 -7.48 1.14 -23.07
CA ALA A 149 -6.69 0.17 -22.33
C ALA A 149 -7.59 -0.61 -21.36
N SER A 150 -7.31 -1.89 -21.15
CA SER A 150 -8.05 -2.73 -20.21
C SER A 150 -7.18 -3.78 -19.53
N LEU A 151 -7.57 -4.19 -18.32
CA LEU A 151 -6.99 -5.31 -17.58
C LEU A 151 -7.95 -6.49 -17.61
N GLU A 152 -7.42 -7.72 -17.58
CA GLU A 152 -8.26 -8.93 -17.54
C GLU A 152 -8.97 -9.10 -16.19
N LYS A 153 -8.26 -8.80 -15.11
CA LYS A 153 -8.72 -8.95 -13.72
C LYS A 153 -8.68 -7.60 -13.00
N GLU A 154 -9.57 -7.41 -12.02
CA GLU A 154 -9.52 -6.25 -11.14
C GLU A 154 -8.41 -6.41 -10.08
N ILE A 155 -8.25 -7.64 -9.58
CA ILE A 155 -7.31 -7.99 -8.52
C ILE A 155 -6.25 -8.93 -9.06
N TYR A 156 -4.99 -8.58 -8.80
CA TYR A 156 -3.81 -9.39 -9.06
C TYR A 156 -3.11 -9.74 -7.75
N TYR A 157 -2.47 -10.90 -7.72
CA TYR A 157 -1.65 -11.30 -6.58
C TYR A 157 -0.20 -10.87 -6.77
N HIS A 158 0.49 -10.67 -5.65
CA HIS A 158 1.92 -10.37 -5.67
C HIS A 158 2.69 -11.46 -6.42
N GLY A 159 3.48 -11.05 -7.41
CA GLY A 159 4.26 -11.96 -8.26
C GLY A 159 3.56 -12.42 -9.53
N ASP A 160 2.23 -12.26 -9.65
CA ASP A 160 1.51 -12.62 -10.86
C ASP A 160 1.74 -11.58 -11.97
N PRO A 161 1.90 -12.01 -13.24
CA PRO A 161 1.98 -11.10 -14.36
C PRO A 161 0.63 -10.40 -14.61
N ILE A 162 0.71 -9.11 -14.95
CA ILE A 162 -0.44 -8.25 -15.25
C ILE A 162 -0.53 -8.09 -16.76
N THR A 163 -1.59 -8.62 -17.36
CA THR A 163 -1.88 -8.44 -18.79
C THR A 163 -2.67 -7.15 -19.01
N VAL A 164 -2.12 -6.27 -19.85
CA VAL A 164 -2.67 -4.98 -20.24
C VAL A 164 -3.00 -5.03 -21.73
N ASN A 165 -4.28 -4.99 -22.07
CA ASN A 165 -4.75 -4.93 -23.45
C ASN A 165 -4.81 -3.48 -23.89
N VAL A 166 -4.23 -3.16 -25.04
CA VAL A 166 -4.20 -1.80 -25.60
C VAL A 166 -4.77 -1.82 -27.02
N LYS A 167 -5.79 -1.00 -27.24
CA LYS A 167 -6.41 -0.75 -28.55
C LYS A 167 -6.22 0.71 -28.92
N ILE A 168 -5.79 0.96 -30.13
CA ILE A 168 -5.56 2.30 -30.65
C ILE A 168 -6.27 2.42 -31.99
N ASN A 169 -7.08 3.47 -32.14
CA ASN A 169 -7.55 3.97 -33.42
C ASN A 169 -6.88 5.33 -33.67
N ASN A 170 -5.87 5.32 -34.53
CA ASN A 170 -5.08 6.50 -34.87
C ASN A 170 -5.65 7.16 -36.11
N GLU A 171 -6.45 8.20 -35.95
CA GLU A 171 -7.02 8.96 -37.08
C GLU A 171 -6.13 10.13 -37.51
N THR A 172 -4.99 10.31 -36.85
CA THR A 172 -4.06 11.41 -37.16
C THR A 172 -3.21 11.10 -38.38
N SER A 173 -2.53 12.12 -38.89
CA SER A 173 -1.47 12.00 -39.91
C SER A 173 -0.12 11.56 -39.33
N LYS A 174 0.00 11.39 -38.01
CA LYS A 174 1.25 11.06 -37.32
C LYS A 174 1.35 9.55 -37.08
N THR A 175 2.58 9.05 -37.07
CA THR A 175 2.89 7.66 -36.71
C THR A 175 3.16 7.56 -35.22
N ILE A 176 2.66 6.52 -34.56
CA ILE A 176 3.03 6.19 -33.18
C ILE A 176 4.27 5.29 -33.23
N LYS A 177 5.30 5.67 -32.47
CA LYS A 177 6.61 4.99 -32.47
C LYS A 177 6.87 4.14 -31.23
N LYS A 178 6.14 4.41 -30.15
CA LYS A 178 6.43 3.82 -28.85
C LYS A 178 5.17 3.70 -28.01
N ILE A 179 5.05 2.57 -27.33
CA ILE A 179 4.09 2.34 -26.26
C ILE A 179 4.89 2.02 -25.00
N LYS A 180 4.64 2.74 -23.91
CA LYS A 180 5.21 2.47 -22.60
C LYS A 180 4.09 2.03 -21.67
N VAL A 181 4.30 0.90 -20.98
CA VAL A 181 3.41 0.40 -19.94
C VAL A 181 4.16 0.44 -18.62
N SER A 182 3.65 1.18 -17.64
CA SER A 182 4.23 1.22 -16.29
C SER A 182 3.20 0.93 -15.20
N VAL A 183 3.67 0.47 -14.05
CA VAL A 183 2.88 0.27 -12.85
C VAL A 183 3.38 1.25 -11.79
N ASP A 184 2.54 2.20 -11.41
CA ASP A 184 2.85 3.17 -10.38
C ASP A 184 2.21 2.74 -9.06
N GLN A 185 2.98 2.79 -7.98
CA GLN A 185 2.51 2.72 -6.60
C GLN A 185 2.31 4.14 -6.08
N LEU A 186 1.13 4.42 -5.55
CA LEU A 186 0.77 5.68 -4.90
C LEU A 186 0.57 5.40 -3.40
N ALA A 187 1.45 5.95 -2.59
CA ALA A 187 1.33 5.93 -1.14
C ALA A 187 0.80 7.29 -0.66
N ASN A 188 -0.48 7.34 -0.30
CA ASN A 188 -1.10 8.52 0.31
C ASN A 188 -0.96 8.44 1.83
N VAL A 189 -0.15 9.32 2.40
CA VAL A 189 0.08 9.45 3.84
C VAL A 189 -0.90 10.49 4.37
N VAL A 190 -1.86 10.03 5.19
CA VAL A 190 -2.94 10.85 5.75
C VAL A 190 -2.79 10.91 7.26
N LEU A 191 -2.19 11.98 7.77
CA LEU A 191 -2.01 12.20 9.21
C LEU A 191 -2.49 13.59 9.67
N TYR A 192 -1.80 14.64 9.21
CA TYR A 192 -2.13 16.05 9.46
C TYR A 192 -2.47 16.74 8.15
N SER A 193 -1.67 16.45 7.13
CA SER A 193 -1.91 16.68 5.70
C SER A 193 -2.17 15.35 4.99
N SER A 194 -2.69 15.43 3.77
CA SER A 194 -2.73 14.32 2.83
C SER A 194 -1.63 14.53 1.80
N ASP A 195 -0.57 13.73 1.90
CA ASP A 195 0.59 13.79 1.02
C ASP A 195 0.68 12.51 0.20
N THR A 196 0.72 12.62 -1.12
CA THR A 196 0.78 11.46 -2.02
C THR A 196 2.18 11.31 -2.63
N TYR A 197 2.79 10.15 -2.42
CA TYR A 197 4.07 9.78 -3.00
C TYR A 197 3.85 8.75 -4.12
N THR A 198 4.26 9.09 -5.34
CA THR A 198 4.17 8.19 -6.49
C THR A 198 5.53 7.60 -6.82
N LYS A 199 5.58 6.28 -7.00
CA LYS A 199 6.78 5.54 -7.39
C LYS A 199 6.48 4.58 -8.54
N ASP A 200 7.29 4.64 -9.58
CA ASP A 200 7.25 3.68 -10.70
C ASP A 200 7.88 2.36 -10.25
N VAL A 201 7.06 1.32 -10.11
CA VAL A 201 7.45 -0.02 -9.67
C VAL A 201 8.09 -0.80 -10.81
N CYS A 202 7.52 -0.73 -12.00
CA CYS A 202 8.05 -1.35 -13.20
C CYS A 202 7.56 -0.58 -14.43
N SER A 203 8.42 -0.46 -15.43
CA SER A 203 8.14 0.27 -16.65
C SER A 203 8.80 -0.43 -17.82
N ASP A 204 7.99 -0.92 -18.74
CA ASP A 204 8.45 -1.55 -19.98
C ASP A 204 8.09 -0.67 -21.18
N GLU A 205 9.05 -0.50 -22.08
CA GLU A 205 8.89 0.27 -23.32
C GLU A 205 8.92 -0.66 -24.53
N PHE A 206 7.96 -0.48 -25.42
CA PHE A 206 7.76 -1.29 -26.63
C PHE A 206 7.86 -0.38 -27.85
N ALA A 207 8.80 -0.69 -28.73
CA ALA A 207 8.90 -0.05 -30.03
C ALA A 207 7.79 -0.60 -30.94
N GLU A 208 6.87 0.26 -31.33
CA GLU A 208 5.76 -0.07 -32.22
C GLU A 208 5.75 0.90 -33.39
N ASN A 209 5.16 0.51 -34.52
CA ASN A 209 5.05 1.38 -35.68
C ASN A 209 3.61 1.39 -36.19
N ILE A 210 2.76 2.15 -35.51
CA ILE A 210 1.34 2.26 -35.86
C ILE A 210 1.19 3.42 -36.84
N ALA A 211 0.82 3.07 -38.06
CA ALA A 211 0.68 4.01 -39.17
C ALA A 211 -0.41 5.07 -38.90
N ALA A 212 -0.34 6.17 -39.62
CA ALA A 212 -1.42 7.15 -39.70
C ALA A 212 -2.71 6.50 -40.24
N ASN A 213 -3.87 6.94 -39.77
CA ASN A 213 -5.19 6.43 -40.20
C ASN A 213 -5.32 4.90 -40.10
N SER A 214 -4.85 4.30 -39.01
CA SER A 214 -4.87 2.85 -38.80
C SER A 214 -5.30 2.47 -37.39
N THR A 215 -5.73 1.21 -37.24
CA THR A 215 -6.06 0.61 -35.95
C THR A 215 -5.00 -0.38 -35.52
N PHE A 216 -4.84 -0.55 -34.21
CA PHE A 216 -3.88 -1.45 -33.59
C PHE A 216 -4.47 -2.06 -32.32
N GLU A 217 -4.19 -3.35 -32.08
CA GLU A 217 -4.59 -4.06 -30.86
C GLU A 217 -3.48 -5.02 -30.45
N LYS A 218 -3.02 -4.91 -29.19
CA LYS A 218 -1.99 -5.79 -28.64
C LYS A 218 -2.07 -5.86 -27.12
N SER A 219 -1.68 -7.01 -26.57
CA SER A 219 -1.57 -7.24 -25.13
C SER A 219 -0.11 -7.20 -24.69
N TYR A 220 0.14 -6.55 -23.55
CA TYR A 220 1.45 -6.44 -22.92
C TYR A 220 1.39 -7.08 -21.53
N GLN A 221 2.48 -7.68 -21.07
CA GLN A 221 2.58 -8.23 -19.72
C GLN A 221 3.66 -7.49 -18.94
N VAL A 222 3.31 -7.06 -17.73
CA VAL A 222 4.23 -6.42 -16.78
C VAL A 222 4.11 -7.10 -15.42
N THR A 223 5.20 -7.25 -14.68
CA THR A 223 5.20 -7.91 -13.36
C THR A 223 5.82 -7.00 -12.29
N PRO A 224 5.01 -6.35 -11.43
CA PRO A 224 5.52 -5.48 -10.39
C PRO A 224 6.13 -6.30 -9.24
N LEU A 225 7.46 -6.26 -9.11
CA LEU A 225 8.20 -7.01 -8.10
C LEU A 225 9.02 -6.08 -7.19
N LEU A 226 9.01 -6.37 -5.88
CA LEU A 226 9.90 -5.68 -4.93
C LEU A 226 11.38 -6.00 -5.19
N SER A 227 11.69 -7.22 -5.66
CA SER A 227 13.07 -7.67 -5.94
C SER A 227 13.82 -6.73 -6.89
N ASN A 228 13.11 -6.17 -7.87
CA ASN A 228 13.66 -5.27 -8.88
C ASN A 228 13.84 -3.83 -8.37
N ASN A 229 13.37 -3.55 -7.14
CA ASN A 229 13.31 -2.21 -6.56
C ASN A 229 13.97 -2.12 -5.17
N LYS A 230 14.69 -3.15 -4.71
CA LYS A 230 15.27 -3.24 -3.36
C LYS A 230 16.20 -2.08 -2.99
N GLU A 231 16.89 -1.48 -3.96
CA GLU A 231 17.83 -0.38 -3.74
C GLU A 231 17.17 1.00 -3.73
N LYS A 232 15.89 1.07 -4.15
CA LYS A 232 15.18 2.34 -4.29
C LYS A 232 14.45 2.70 -3.00
N ARG A 233 14.55 3.98 -2.62
CA ARG A 233 13.93 4.52 -1.41
C ARG A 233 12.44 4.83 -1.59
N GLY A 234 11.66 4.59 -0.54
CA GLY A 234 10.32 5.16 -0.36
C GLY A 234 9.19 4.40 -1.07
N PHE A 235 9.42 3.14 -1.46
CA PHE A 235 8.34 2.23 -1.82
C PHE A 235 7.58 1.81 -0.57
N ALA A 236 6.26 1.78 -0.64
CA ALA A 236 5.48 1.14 0.41
C ALA A 236 5.61 -0.37 0.29
N ILE A 237 5.92 -1.01 1.42
CA ILE A 237 6.06 -2.46 1.59
C ILE A 237 5.10 -2.92 2.68
N ASP A 238 4.68 -4.18 2.59
CA ASP A 238 3.91 -4.79 3.68
C ASP A 238 4.75 -4.78 4.96
N GLY A 239 4.11 -4.53 6.10
CA GLY A 239 4.80 -4.43 7.39
C GLY A 239 5.67 -5.66 7.67
N LYS A 240 6.94 -5.43 8.01
CA LYS A 240 7.91 -6.48 8.30
C LYS A 240 7.86 -6.85 9.79
N LEU A 241 7.76 -8.14 10.10
CA LEU A 241 8.06 -8.64 11.44
C LEU A 241 9.50 -9.15 11.44
N LYS A 242 10.39 -8.46 12.16
CA LYS A 242 11.82 -8.82 12.25
C LYS A 242 12.48 -8.90 10.86
N ASP A 243 13.11 -10.03 10.53
CA ASP A 243 13.90 -10.23 9.30
C ASP A 243 13.19 -11.05 8.22
N GLU A 244 11.88 -11.20 8.29
CA GLU A 244 11.10 -11.90 7.25
C GLU A 244 11.14 -11.16 5.90
N ASP A 245 11.14 -11.92 4.80
CA ASP A 245 10.91 -11.38 3.47
C ASP A 245 9.53 -10.70 3.40
N THR A 246 9.45 -9.61 2.64
CA THR A 246 8.22 -8.83 2.45
C THR A 246 7.95 -8.59 0.98
N ASN A 247 6.73 -8.17 0.67
CA ASN A 247 6.29 -7.78 -0.66
C ASN A 247 6.07 -6.27 -0.74
N LEU A 248 5.78 -5.79 -1.95
CA LEU A 248 5.17 -4.48 -2.11
C LEU A 248 3.89 -4.41 -1.27
N ALA A 249 3.58 -3.23 -0.72
CA ALA A 249 2.41 -3.08 0.13
C ALA A 249 1.12 -3.42 -0.64
N SER A 250 0.24 -4.21 -0.04
CA SER A 250 -1.04 -4.52 -0.66
C SER A 250 -1.93 -3.26 -0.79
N THR A 251 -2.74 -3.17 -1.85
CA THR A 251 -3.73 -2.09 -2.03
C THR A 251 -4.62 -1.97 -0.78
N THR A 252 -4.76 -0.76 -0.25
CA THR A 252 -5.62 -0.50 0.91
C THR A 252 -7.07 -0.41 0.45
N LEU A 253 -7.89 -1.39 0.84
CA LEU A 253 -9.32 -1.36 0.56
C LEU A 253 -10.04 -0.55 1.63
N SER A 254 -10.88 0.39 1.19
CA SER A 254 -11.76 1.13 2.11
C SER A 254 -12.79 0.18 2.73
N GLN A 255 -12.95 0.25 4.06
CA GLN A 255 -13.91 -0.57 4.82
C GLN A 255 -15.02 0.28 5.48
N GLY A 256 -15.21 1.52 5.04
CA GLY A 256 -16.27 2.41 5.53
C GLY A 256 -16.19 3.84 4.99
N GLU A 257 -17.11 4.69 5.43
CA GLU A 257 -17.21 6.10 4.99
C GLU A 257 -16.26 7.04 5.75
N LYS A 258 -15.77 6.64 6.93
CA LYS A 258 -14.86 7.47 7.72
C LYS A 258 -13.49 7.51 7.08
N GLU A 259 -12.90 8.70 7.01
CA GLU A 259 -11.53 8.89 6.58
C GLU A 259 -10.56 8.07 7.44
N MET A 260 -9.69 7.33 6.77
CA MET A 260 -8.67 6.49 7.39
C MET A 260 -7.39 7.31 7.57
N GLN A 261 -6.88 7.38 8.80
CA GLN A 261 -5.55 7.93 9.08
C GLN A 261 -4.49 6.83 8.96
N GLY A 262 -3.35 7.15 8.35
CA GLY A 262 -2.25 6.20 8.13
C GLY A 262 -1.68 6.29 6.73
N ILE A 263 -1.25 5.15 6.19
CA ILE A 263 -0.72 5.03 4.82
C ILE A 263 -1.72 4.24 3.98
N ILE A 264 -2.26 4.90 2.96
CA ILE A 264 -3.25 4.34 2.03
C ILE A 264 -2.54 4.06 0.71
N ILE A 265 -2.59 2.80 0.27
CA ILE A 265 -1.88 2.34 -0.92
C ILE A 265 -2.84 2.15 -2.08
N HIS A 266 -2.51 2.78 -3.20
CA HIS A 266 -3.18 2.59 -4.47
C HIS A 266 -2.15 2.22 -5.53
N TYR A 267 -2.58 1.48 -6.55
CA TYR A 267 -1.79 1.24 -7.74
C TYR A 267 -2.55 1.68 -8.97
N LYS A 268 -1.79 2.04 -10.00
CA LYS A 268 -2.33 2.25 -11.33
C LYS A 268 -1.40 1.69 -12.39
N VAL A 269 -1.98 1.17 -13.46
CA VAL A 269 -1.28 0.90 -14.70
C VAL A 269 -1.39 2.14 -15.58
N LYS A 270 -0.26 2.62 -16.09
CA LYS A 270 -0.18 3.77 -16.98
C LYS A 270 0.29 3.32 -18.36
N VAL A 271 -0.55 3.53 -19.36
CA VAL A 271 -0.21 3.28 -20.77
C VAL A 271 0.05 4.63 -21.42
N THR A 272 1.27 4.84 -21.88
CA THR A 272 1.71 6.07 -22.57
C THR A 272 2.05 5.73 -24.02
N VAL A 273 1.41 6.44 -24.94
CA VAL A 273 1.63 6.32 -26.37
C VAL A 273 2.29 7.59 -26.89
N THR A 274 3.44 7.46 -27.54
CA THR A 274 4.17 8.60 -28.09
C THR A 274 4.02 8.65 -29.61
N ALA A 275 3.30 9.66 -30.09
CA ALA A 275 3.23 9.98 -31.52
C ALA A 275 4.49 10.74 -31.97
N SER A 276 4.87 10.60 -33.24
CA SER A 276 5.99 11.32 -33.84
C SER A 276 5.74 12.83 -33.87
N GLY A 277 6.67 13.64 -33.35
CA GLY A 277 6.61 15.10 -33.49
C GLY A 277 6.77 15.53 -34.96
N GLY A 278 5.93 16.45 -35.41
CA GLY A 278 5.98 17.00 -36.76
C GLY A 278 6.92 18.22 -36.83
N GLY A 279 7.83 18.24 -37.80
CA GLY A 279 8.70 19.39 -38.11
C GLY A 279 10.17 19.27 -37.67
N LEU A 280 10.99 20.24 -38.09
CA LEU A 280 12.45 20.31 -37.86
C LEU A 280 12.85 20.37 -36.37
N LEU A 281 11.89 20.67 -35.49
CA LEU A 281 12.01 20.74 -34.02
C LEU A 281 11.24 19.60 -33.31
N GLY A 282 10.95 18.50 -34.02
CA GLY A 282 10.04 17.41 -33.63
C GLY A 282 10.33 16.64 -32.32
N GLY A 283 11.28 17.08 -31.50
CA GLY A 283 11.49 16.62 -30.13
C GLY A 283 10.87 17.52 -29.04
N LEU A 284 10.39 18.72 -29.37
CA LEU A 284 10.01 19.74 -28.38
C LEU A 284 8.50 19.86 -28.11
N THR A 285 7.64 19.28 -28.96
CA THR A 285 6.18 19.27 -28.75
C THR A 285 5.76 17.87 -28.33
N GLY A 286 5.53 17.65 -27.04
CA GLY A 286 5.09 16.36 -26.52
C GLY A 286 3.73 15.98 -27.13
N SER A 287 3.71 14.90 -27.91
CA SER A 287 2.48 14.30 -28.45
C SER A 287 2.20 12.95 -27.80
N ASP A 288 2.24 12.95 -26.47
CA ASP A 288 1.93 11.77 -25.68
C ASP A 288 0.43 11.70 -25.36
N VAL A 289 -0.13 10.50 -25.49
CA VAL A 289 -1.46 10.15 -24.99
C VAL A 289 -1.27 9.19 -23.83
N VAL A 290 -1.95 9.46 -22.71
CA VAL A 290 -1.84 8.68 -21.49
C VAL A 290 -3.21 8.17 -21.09
N VAL A 291 -3.30 6.88 -20.77
CA VAL A 291 -4.45 6.26 -20.09
C VAL A 291 -3.95 5.67 -18.78
N GLU A 292 -4.73 5.86 -17.71
CA GLU A 292 -4.46 5.30 -16.39
C GLU A 292 -5.61 4.36 -16.01
N LEU A 293 -5.26 3.13 -15.59
CA LEU A 293 -6.18 2.10 -15.13
C LEU A 293 -5.93 1.86 -13.64
N PRO A 294 -6.96 1.83 -12.78
CA PRO A 294 -6.78 1.44 -11.39
C PRO A 294 -6.33 -0.02 -11.30
N LEU A 295 -5.45 -0.34 -10.36
CA LEU A 295 -4.96 -1.70 -10.12
C LEU A 295 -5.12 -2.06 -8.65
N THR A 296 -5.67 -3.25 -8.38
CA THR A 296 -5.68 -3.83 -7.04
C THR A 296 -4.64 -4.95 -6.95
N LEU A 297 -3.59 -4.74 -6.17
CA LEU A 297 -2.52 -5.71 -5.95
C LEU A 297 -2.54 -6.17 -4.49
N MET A 298 -2.79 -7.45 -4.21
CA MET A 298 -3.03 -7.93 -2.84
C MET A 298 -2.50 -9.33 -2.61
N SER A 299 -2.31 -9.72 -1.35
CA SER A 299 -2.01 -11.10 -0.97
C SER A 299 -3.27 -12.00 -1.05
N PRO A 300 -3.14 -13.26 -1.51
CA PRO A 300 -4.24 -14.22 -1.49
C PRO A 300 -4.57 -14.64 -0.05
N LYS A 301 -5.81 -15.11 0.18
CA LYS A 301 -6.17 -15.72 1.46
C LYS A 301 -5.35 -17.00 1.66
N PRO A 302 -4.78 -17.25 2.85
CA PRO A 302 -4.19 -18.54 3.19
C PRO A 302 -5.22 -19.66 3.00
N ALA A 303 -4.78 -20.79 2.48
CA ALA A 303 -5.59 -22.00 2.33
C ALA A 303 -5.92 -22.65 3.69
#